data_AF-A0A7S2F6S6-F1
#
_entry.id   AF-A0A7S2F6S6-F1
#
_cell.length_a   1.000
_cell.length_b   1.000
_cell.length_c   1.000
_cell.angle_alpha   90.00
_cell.angle_beta   90.00
_cell.angle_gamma   90.00
#
_symmetry.space_group_name_H-M   'P 1'
#
loop_
_entity.id
_entity.type
_entity.pdbx_description
1 polymer ?
#
loop_
_entity_poly.entity_id
_entity_poly.type
_entity_poly.pdbx_seq_one_letter_code
_entity_poly.pdbx_strand_id
1 'polypeptide(L)'
;VNAPVVASLLHHKICRAVADEGIEEGRALLKDWLVILTANYHGTRTLKQDAPLDVSMASCEALSPLPRLAYAMLWGALLRRPDDDTVHPDSRAAELALLNRLPPALVSRLIYPVLSSYTAQGDLAFPRHSLSESALSAAYEGDGGDDSPAIFVLDAVLEVVVAYTPAAASYPCPPPAGSAIRKILDRWR
;
A
#
# COMPACT_ATOMS: atom_id res chain seq x y z
N VAL A 1 -10.35 1.49 16.03
CA VAL A 1 -8.92 1.73 15.72
C VAL A 1 -8.83 2.42 14.37
N ASN A 2 -8.04 3.49 14.23
CA ASN A 2 -7.84 4.17 12.95
C ASN A 2 -6.47 3.76 12.37
N ALA A 3 -6.49 2.90 11.36
CA ALA A 3 -5.26 2.28 10.83
C ALA A 3 -4.24 3.29 10.27
N PRO A 4 -4.63 4.30 9.47
CA PRO A 4 -3.72 5.37 9.05
C PRO A 4 -3.01 6.07 10.21
N VAL A 5 -3.72 6.37 11.30
CA VAL A 5 -3.15 7.03 12.48
C VAL A 5 -2.16 6.10 13.18
N VAL A 6 -2.51 4.84 13.37
CA VAL A 6 -1.61 3.84 13.97
C VAL A 6 -0.36 3.64 13.12
N ALA A 7 -0.49 3.59 11.79
CA ALA A 7 0.64 3.48 10.88
C ALA A 7 1.56 4.71 10.96
N SER A 8 1.01 5.91 11.04
CA SER A 8 1.80 7.14 11.24
C SER A 8 2.54 7.14 12.58
N LEU A 9 1.87 6.77 13.69
CA LEU A 9 2.53 6.65 15.00
C LEU A 9 3.62 5.59 15.01
N LEU A 10 3.36 4.42 14.40
CA LEU A 10 4.33 3.35 14.27
C LEU A 10 5.55 3.80 13.45
N HIS A 11 5.32 4.50 12.34
CA HIS A 11 6.39 5.06 11.52
C HIS A 11 7.27 6.04 12.31
N HIS A 12 6.68 6.97 13.07
CA HIS A 12 7.47 7.88 13.92
C HIS A 12 8.29 7.13 14.97
N LYS A 13 7.72 6.08 15.58
CA LYS A 13 8.45 5.23 16.54
C LYS A 13 9.64 4.53 15.86
N ILE A 14 9.45 4.02 14.65
CA ILE A 14 10.51 3.40 13.85
C ILE A 14 11.59 4.43 13.51
N CYS A 15 11.22 5.63 13.04
CA CYS A 15 12.18 6.69 12.72
C CYS A 15 13.12 6.99 13.88
N ARG A 16 12.54 7.06 15.09
CA ARG A 16 13.32 7.28 16.31
C ARG A 16 14.27 6.11 16.60
N ALA A 17 13.80 4.87 16.55
CA ALA A 17 14.65 3.69 16.75
C ALA A 17 15.78 3.63 15.70
N VAL A 18 15.49 3.96 14.44
CA VAL A 18 16.51 4.01 13.39
C VAL A 18 17.55 5.10 13.66
N ALA A 19 17.14 6.27 14.17
CA ALA A 19 18.04 7.35 14.50
C ALA A 19 18.91 7.07 15.73
N ASP A 20 18.34 6.41 16.75
CA ASP A 20 19.00 6.16 18.03
C ASP A 20 19.86 4.88 18.00
N GLU A 21 19.38 3.82 17.33
CA GLU A 21 19.89 2.44 17.45
C GLU A 21 20.23 1.79 16.09
N GLY A 22 19.80 2.40 14.98
CA GLY A 22 20.10 1.96 13.63
C GLY A 22 18.99 1.15 12.94
N ILE A 23 19.21 0.83 11.67
CA ILE A 23 18.19 0.25 10.77
C ILE A 23 17.71 -1.13 11.25
N GLU A 24 18.62 -2.00 11.69
CA GLU A 24 18.23 -3.35 12.10
C GLU A 24 17.34 -3.33 13.36
N GLU A 25 17.55 -2.38 14.27
CA GLU A 25 16.67 -2.19 15.43
C GLU A 25 15.29 -1.68 15.00
N GLY A 26 15.24 -0.70 14.09
CA GLY A 26 13.96 -0.26 13.50
C GLY A 26 13.19 -1.40 12.82
N ARG A 27 13.90 -2.32 12.16
CA ARG A 27 13.31 -3.53 11.56
C ARG A 27 12.85 -4.54 12.61
N ALA A 28 13.64 -4.77 13.66
CA ALA A 28 13.31 -5.67 14.76
C ALA A 28 12.04 -5.19 15.49
N LEU A 29 12.00 -3.90 15.86
CA LEU A 29 10.86 -3.24 16.49
C LEU A 29 9.56 -3.44 15.70
N LEU A 30 9.62 -3.27 14.37
CA LEU A 30 8.46 -3.43 13.51
C LEU A 30 7.97 -4.89 13.44
N LYS A 31 8.89 -5.85 13.39
CA LYS A 31 8.56 -7.29 13.44
C LYS A 31 7.96 -7.67 14.80
N ASP A 32 8.56 -7.22 15.89
CA ASP A 32 8.06 -7.46 17.24
C ASP A 32 6.68 -6.86 17.44
N TRP A 33 6.45 -5.66 16.89
CA TRP A 33 5.14 -5.04 16.91
C TRP A 33 4.08 -5.89 16.20
N LEU A 34 4.41 -6.50 15.05
CA LEU A 34 3.52 -7.42 14.34
C LEU A 34 3.22 -8.69 15.15
N VAL A 35 4.24 -9.26 15.81
CA VAL A 35 4.08 -10.42 16.71
C VAL A 35 3.17 -10.07 17.89
N ILE A 36 3.37 -8.92 18.52
CA ILE A 36 2.54 -8.46 19.64
C ILE A 36 1.11 -8.20 19.18
N LEU A 37 0.91 -7.57 18.02
CA LEU A 37 -0.42 -7.31 17.47
C LEU A 37 -1.16 -8.62 17.21
N THR A 38 -0.52 -9.56 16.53
CA THR A 38 -1.12 -10.86 16.19
C THR A 38 -1.38 -11.73 17.43
N ALA A 39 -0.46 -11.75 18.39
CA ALA A 39 -0.62 -12.48 19.64
C ALA A 39 -1.80 -11.92 20.47
N ASN A 40 -1.93 -10.60 20.60
CA ASN A 40 -3.05 -9.99 21.33
C ASN A 40 -4.39 -10.18 20.62
N TYR A 41 -4.40 -10.05 19.29
CA TYR A 41 -5.61 -10.28 18.48
C TYR A 41 -6.13 -11.71 18.67
N HIS A 42 -5.25 -12.71 18.57
CA HIS A 42 -5.65 -14.11 18.73
C HIS A 42 -5.87 -14.49 20.19
N GLY A 43 -5.06 -14.01 21.13
CA GLY A 43 -5.22 -14.31 22.56
C GLY A 43 -6.55 -13.84 23.13
N THR A 44 -7.08 -12.70 22.66
CA THR A 44 -8.42 -12.23 23.05
C THR A 44 -9.55 -13.04 22.41
N ARG A 45 -9.28 -13.72 21.29
CA ARG A 45 -10.24 -14.54 20.53
C ARG A 45 -10.26 -16.00 20.99
N THR A 46 -9.10 -16.60 21.27
CA THR A 46 -8.98 -18.00 21.73
C THR A 46 -9.54 -18.21 23.12
N LEU A 47 -9.64 -17.15 23.95
CA LEU A 47 -10.42 -17.18 25.19
C LEU A 47 -11.91 -17.47 24.98
N LYS A 48 -12.42 -17.36 23.75
CA LYS A 48 -13.85 -17.49 23.44
C LYS A 48 -14.22 -18.71 22.58
N GLN A 49 -13.28 -19.44 21.95
CA GLN A 49 -13.53 -20.69 21.19
C GLN A 49 -12.23 -21.26 20.56
N ASP A 50 -12.21 -22.58 20.29
CA ASP A 50 -11.27 -23.29 19.40
C ASP A 50 -11.51 -22.90 17.92
N ALA A 51 -11.45 -21.59 17.64
CA ALA A 51 -11.69 -21.05 16.31
C ALA A 51 -10.39 -21.13 15.47
N PRO A 52 -10.50 -21.36 14.15
CA PRO A 52 -9.34 -21.37 13.27
C PRO A 52 -8.59 -20.02 13.31
N LEU A 53 -7.29 -20.05 13.01
CA LEU A 53 -6.45 -18.86 12.96
C LEU A 53 -6.98 -17.86 11.92
N ASP A 54 -7.21 -16.62 12.33
CA ASP A 54 -7.75 -15.56 11.48
C ASP A 54 -6.61 -14.65 11.01
N VAL A 55 -5.96 -15.06 9.92
CA VAL A 55 -4.77 -14.39 9.36
C VAL A 55 -5.10 -13.01 8.80
N SER A 56 -6.30 -12.82 8.24
CA SER A 56 -6.74 -11.54 7.67
C SER A 56 -7.29 -10.57 8.72
N MET A 57 -7.37 -11.00 9.98
CA MET A 57 -8.03 -10.26 11.06
C MET A 57 -9.46 -9.84 10.66
N ALA A 58 -10.18 -10.71 9.94
CA ALA A 58 -11.51 -10.43 9.39
C ALA A 58 -12.54 -10.12 10.50
N SER A 59 -12.33 -10.65 11.70
CA SER A 59 -13.20 -10.37 12.85
C SER A 59 -13.09 -8.93 13.37
N CYS A 60 -12.03 -8.21 13.00
CA CYS A 60 -11.86 -6.79 13.30
C CYS A 60 -11.35 -6.04 12.07
N GLU A 61 -12.29 -5.60 11.23
CA GLU A 61 -12.00 -4.87 9.98
C GLU A 61 -11.06 -3.66 10.21
N ALA A 62 -11.20 -2.97 11.35
CA ALA A 62 -10.36 -1.84 11.72
C ALA A 62 -8.86 -2.17 11.91
N LEU A 63 -8.52 -3.44 12.20
CA LEU A 63 -7.14 -3.93 12.35
C LEU A 63 -6.61 -4.60 11.09
N SER A 64 -7.48 -5.11 10.23
CA SER A 64 -7.12 -5.82 8.99
C SER A 64 -6.07 -5.13 8.08
N PRO A 65 -6.02 -3.79 7.93
CA PRO A 65 -4.99 -3.17 7.08
C PRO A 65 -3.61 -3.06 7.76
N LEU A 66 -3.53 -3.19 9.09
CA LEU A 66 -2.31 -2.92 9.84
C LEU A 66 -1.16 -3.87 9.54
N PRO A 67 -1.37 -5.21 9.47
CA PRO A 67 -0.30 -6.12 9.12
C PRO A 67 0.32 -5.81 7.76
N ARG A 68 -0.51 -5.45 6.79
CA ARG A 68 -0.08 -5.07 5.44
C ARG A 68 0.72 -3.77 5.44
N LEU A 69 0.24 -2.74 6.14
CA LEU A 69 0.95 -1.46 6.24
C LEU A 69 2.30 -1.60 6.94
N ALA A 70 2.34 -2.34 8.05
CA ALA A 70 3.58 -2.64 8.76
C ALA A 70 4.54 -3.46 7.89
N TYR A 71 4.05 -4.47 7.16
CA TYR A 71 4.89 -5.19 6.22
C TYR A 71 5.44 -4.28 5.12
N ALA A 72 4.61 -3.41 4.54
CA ALA A 72 5.02 -2.48 3.49
C ALA A 72 6.10 -1.48 3.97
N MET A 73 6.06 -1.03 5.23
CA MET A 73 7.12 -0.21 5.81
C MET A 73 8.50 -0.89 5.79
N LEU A 74 8.58 -2.22 5.90
CA LEU A 74 9.86 -2.95 5.81
C LEU A 74 10.51 -2.84 4.42
N TRP A 75 9.72 -2.52 3.40
CA TRP A 75 10.15 -2.36 2.01
C TRP A 75 10.43 -0.91 1.63
N GLY A 76 10.07 0.06 2.48
CA GLY A 76 10.40 1.48 2.30
C GLY A 76 11.90 1.74 2.35
N ALA A 77 12.34 2.85 1.76
CA ALA A 77 13.75 3.23 1.71
C ALA A 77 14.34 3.40 3.12
N LEU A 78 13.54 3.87 4.09
CA LEU A 78 13.97 4.04 5.48
C LEU A 78 14.51 2.74 6.10
N LEU A 79 13.81 1.62 5.91
CA LEU A 79 14.15 0.33 6.52
C LEU A 79 14.86 -0.64 5.58
N ARG A 80 15.05 -0.27 4.31
CA ARG A 80 15.84 -1.04 3.37
C ARG A 80 17.30 -1.02 3.80
N ARG A 81 18.00 -2.13 3.67
CA ARG A 81 19.35 -2.27 4.21
C ARG A 81 20.37 -1.47 3.39
N PRO A 82 21.49 -1.01 3.98
CA PRO A 82 22.49 -0.20 3.27
C PRO A 82 23.28 -0.95 2.20
N ASP A 83 23.37 -2.28 2.30
CA ASP A 83 23.97 -3.18 1.31
C ASP A 83 23.09 -3.40 0.07
N ASP A 84 21.87 -2.87 0.10
CA ASP A 84 20.97 -2.85 -1.04
C ASP A 84 21.28 -1.64 -1.92
N ASP A 85 22.15 -1.83 -2.93
CA ASP A 85 22.59 -0.83 -3.92
C ASP A 85 21.42 -0.17 -4.69
N THR A 86 20.18 -0.64 -4.50
CA THR A 86 18.99 -0.08 -5.15
C THR A 86 18.49 1.23 -4.52
N VAL A 87 19.00 1.64 -3.35
CA VAL A 87 18.51 2.83 -2.64
C VAL A 87 19.53 3.95 -2.59
N HIS A 88 19.20 5.06 -3.23
CA HIS A 88 19.97 6.29 -3.08
C HIS A 88 19.88 6.83 -1.64
N PRO A 89 20.99 7.29 -1.02
CA PRO A 89 20.97 7.81 0.35
C PRO A 89 19.96 8.94 0.55
N ASP A 90 19.80 9.81 -0.44
CA ASP A 90 18.82 10.92 -0.38
C ASP A 90 17.37 10.43 -0.34
N SER A 91 17.06 9.24 -0.89
CA SER A 91 15.71 8.68 -0.84
C SER A 91 15.27 8.42 0.60
N ARG A 92 16.20 8.05 1.50
CA ARG A 92 15.90 7.88 2.93
C ARG A 92 15.57 9.19 3.60
N ALA A 93 16.39 10.22 3.36
CA ALA A 93 16.17 11.55 3.91
C ALA A 93 14.85 12.15 3.41
N ALA A 94 14.54 11.95 2.12
CA ALA A 94 13.28 12.38 1.52
C ALA A 94 12.08 11.67 2.14
N GLU A 95 12.12 10.33 2.27
CA GLU A 95 11.04 9.55 2.89
C GLU A 95 10.80 9.98 4.35
N LEU A 96 11.87 10.13 5.14
CA LEU A 96 11.80 10.63 6.51
C LEU A 96 11.15 12.02 6.58
N ALA A 97 11.59 12.94 5.74
CA ALA A 97 11.07 14.30 5.73
C ALA A 97 9.58 14.34 5.36
N LEU A 98 9.17 13.52 4.38
CA LEU A 98 7.79 13.45 3.90
C LEU A 98 6.86 12.80 4.92
N LEU A 99 7.19 11.60 5.39
CA LEU A 99 6.33 10.84 6.29
C LEU A 99 6.15 11.53 7.66
N ASN A 100 7.11 12.36 8.08
CA ASN A 100 6.97 13.17 9.29
C ASN A 100 6.02 14.38 9.15
N ARG A 101 5.70 14.80 7.92
CA ARG A 101 4.90 16.01 7.64
C ARG A 101 3.53 15.70 7.05
N LEU A 102 3.37 14.53 6.45
CA LEU A 102 2.12 14.14 5.81
C LEU A 102 1.04 13.79 6.84
N PRO A 103 -0.24 14.13 6.56
CA PRO A 103 -1.35 13.66 7.37
C PRO A 103 -1.45 12.13 7.32
N PRO A 104 -2.00 11.47 8.35
CA PRO A 104 -2.02 10.00 8.46
C PRO A 104 -2.60 9.28 7.23
N ALA A 105 -3.63 9.86 6.61
CA ALA A 105 -4.23 9.29 5.40
C ALA A 105 -3.24 9.21 4.23
N LEU A 106 -2.42 10.25 4.03
CA LEU A 106 -1.40 10.27 2.98
C LEU A 106 -0.18 9.41 3.36
N VAL A 107 0.18 9.34 4.65
CA VAL A 107 1.21 8.40 5.13
C VAL A 107 0.85 6.96 4.75
N SER A 108 -0.37 6.52 5.05
CA SER A 108 -0.79 5.15 4.73
C SER A 108 -0.77 4.86 3.23
N ARG A 109 -1.05 5.88 2.39
CA ARG A 109 -1.03 5.75 0.93
C ARG A 109 0.37 5.80 0.34
N LEU A 110 1.27 6.60 0.92
CA LEU A 110 2.68 6.60 0.52
C LEU A 110 3.34 5.25 0.86
N ILE A 111 3.00 4.67 2.01
CA ILE A 111 3.49 3.35 2.43
C ILE A 111 2.90 2.22 1.58
N TYR A 112 1.59 2.28 1.31
CA TYR A 112 0.91 1.28 0.49
C TYR A 112 0.01 1.98 -0.53
N PRO A 113 0.52 2.24 -1.75
CA PRO A 113 -0.19 2.91 -2.83
C PRO A 113 -1.52 2.26 -3.19
N VAL A 114 -2.40 3.04 -3.83
CA VAL A 114 -3.70 2.53 -4.28
C VAL A 114 -3.65 2.26 -5.77
N LEU A 115 -3.85 0.99 -6.14
CA LEU A 115 -3.96 0.56 -7.52
C LEU A 115 -5.42 0.34 -7.89
N SER A 116 -5.89 1.03 -8.93
CA SER A 116 -7.23 0.88 -9.50
C SER A 116 -7.13 0.46 -10.96
N SER A 117 -8.15 -0.19 -11.50
CA SER A 117 -8.20 -0.56 -12.91
C SER A 117 -9.47 -0.08 -13.61
N TYR A 118 -9.34 0.17 -14.90
CA TYR A 118 -10.39 0.67 -15.78
C TYR A 118 -10.48 -0.20 -17.03
N THR A 119 -11.67 -0.27 -17.61
CA THR A 119 -11.93 -0.96 -18.88
C THR A 119 -11.30 -0.21 -20.05
N ALA A 120 -11.28 -0.83 -21.23
CA ALA A 120 -10.81 -0.17 -22.46
C ALA A 120 -11.65 1.06 -22.86
N GLN A 121 -12.87 1.19 -22.33
CA GLN A 121 -13.77 2.33 -22.53
C GLN A 121 -13.51 3.45 -21.52
N GLY A 122 -12.72 3.19 -20.47
CA GLY A 122 -12.37 4.15 -19.43
C GLY A 122 -13.30 4.15 -18.22
N ASP A 123 -14.15 3.14 -18.08
CA ASP A 123 -15.00 2.93 -16.91
C ASP A 123 -14.26 2.19 -15.80
N LEU A 124 -14.63 2.42 -14.55
CA LEU A 124 -13.96 1.80 -13.41
C LEU A 124 -14.31 0.30 -13.34
N ALA A 125 -13.31 -0.55 -13.59
CA ALA A 125 -13.45 -2.00 -13.49
C ALA A 125 -13.25 -2.47 -12.03
N PHE A 126 -12.17 -2.02 -11.39
CA PHE A 126 -11.88 -2.41 -10.02
C PHE A 126 -11.31 -1.25 -9.20
N PRO A 127 -11.88 -0.94 -8.02
CA PRO A 127 -11.51 0.24 -7.25
C PRO A 127 -10.17 0.09 -6.51
N ARG A 128 -9.79 -1.11 -6.07
CA ARG A 128 -8.56 -1.32 -5.28
C ARG A 128 -8.01 -2.74 -5.39
N HIS A 129 -6.97 -2.91 -6.18
CA HIS A 129 -6.19 -4.15 -6.30
C HIS A 129 -5.25 -4.36 -5.11
N SER A 130 -4.95 -5.63 -4.86
CA SER A 130 -3.76 -6.01 -4.09
C SER A 130 -2.51 -5.68 -4.92
N LEU A 131 -1.49 -5.09 -4.29
CA LEU A 131 -0.20 -4.84 -4.94
C LEU A 131 0.63 -6.13 -4.98
N SER A 132 0.23 -7.08 -5.83
CA SER A 132 1.00 -8.29 -6.12
C SER A 132 0.97 -8.59 -7.62
N GLU A 133 2.04 -9.17 -8.13
CA GLU A 133 2.12 -9.63 -9.52
C GLU A 133 0.99 -10.61 -9.83
N SER A 134 0.70 -11.56 -8.93
CA SER A 134 -0.41 -12.50 -9.09
C SER A 134 -1.79 -11.84 -9.22
N ALA A 135 -2.04 -10.75 -8.49
CA ALA A 135 -3.30 -10.02 -8.58
C ALA A 135 -3.41 -9.27 -9.91
N LEU A 136 -2.30 -8.73 -10.41
CA LEU A 136 -2.22 -8.11 -11.73
C LEU A 136 -2.39 -9.12 -12.86
N SER A 137 -1.70 -10.26 -12.80
CA SER A 137 -1.83 -11.33 -13.80
C SER A 137 -3.24 -11.89 -13.82
N ALA A 138 -3.84 -12.18 -12.66
CA ALA A 138 -5.22 -12.66 -12.59
C ALA A 138 -6.23 -11.63 -13.11
N ALA A 139 -5.99 -10.33 -12.86
CA ALA A 139 -6.82 -9.26 -13.42
C ALA A 139 -6.68 -9.19 -14.95
N TYR A 140 -5.44 -9.33 -15.46
CA TYR A 140 -5.14 -9.29 -16.89
C TYR A 140 -5.64 -10.52 -17.66
N GLU A 141 -5.52 -11.71 -17.08
CA GLU A 141 -5.97 -13.00 -17.63
C GLU A 141 -7.47 -13.25 -17.45
N GLY A 142 -8.16 -12.36 -16.73
CA GLY A 142 -9.61 -12.45 -16.51
C GLY A 142 -10.38 -12.48 -17.84
N ASP A 143 -11.49 -13.23 -17.82
CA ASP A 143 -12.39 -13.51 -18.96
C ASP A 143 -12.50 -12.29 -19.88
N GLY A 144 -11.97 -12.39 -21.11
CA GLY A 144 -11.67 -11.29 -22.04
C GLY A 144 -12.90 -10.57 -22.61
N GLY A 145 -13.89 -10.29 -21.79
CA GLY A 145 -15.07 -9.51 -22.10
C GLY A 145 -14.79 -8.00 -22.09
N ASP A 146 -15.79 -7.21 -22.46
CA ASP A 146 -15.67 -5.75 -22.52
C ASP A 146 -15.36 -5.09 -21.15
N ASP A 147 -15.65 -5.79 -20.05
CA ASP A 147 -15.40 -5.34 -18.68
C ASP A 147 -14.00 -5.68 -18.14
N SER A 148 -13.15 -6.33 -18.94
CA SER A 148 -11.79 -6.69 -18.51
C SER A 148 -10.93 -5.44 -18.25
N PRO A 149 -10.08 -5.48 -17.21
CA PRO A 149 -9.22 -4.34 -16.88
C PRO A 149 -8.13 -4.16 -17.94
N ALA A 150 -8.14 -3.00 -18.59
CA ALA A 150 -7.21 -2.66 -19.66
C ALA A 150 -6.25 -1.52 -19.29
N ILE A 151 -6.63 -0.70 -18.31
CA ILE A 151 -5.84 0.45 -17.84
C ILE A 151 -5.68 0.34 -16.33
N PHE A 152 -4.47 0.52 -15.84
CA PHE A 152 -4.14 0.47 -14.42
C PHE A 152 -3.63 1.85 -13.97
N VAL A 153 -4.16 2.35 -12.87
CA VAL A 153 -3.79 3.64 -12.28
C VAL A 153 -3.33 3.43 -10.85
N LEU A 154 -2.06 3.73 -10.60
CA LEU A 154 -1.42 3.66 -9.29
C LEU A 154 -1.26 5.06 -8.70
N ASP A 155 -1.96 5.34 -7.60
CA ASP A 155 -1.78 6.55 -6.78
C ASP A 155 -0.75 6.29 -5.68
N ALA A 156 0.46 6.81 -5.86
CA ALA A 156 1.56 6.74 -4.91
C ALA A 156 1.83 8.09 -4.22
N VAL A 157 0.83 8.99 -4.16
CA VAL A 157 0.89 10.33 -3.55
C VAL A 157 1.81 11.32 -4.26
N LEU A 158 3.10 11.00 -4.38
CA LEU A 158 4.10 11.84 -5.06
C LEU A 158 4.06 11.66 -6.57
N GLU A 159 3.70 10.46 -7.00
CA GLU A 159 3.67 10.06 -8.39
C GLU A 159 2.36 9.33 -8.69
N VAL A 160 1.89 9.49 -9.92
CA VAL A 160 0.77 8.73 -10.44
C VAL A 160 1.22 8.01 -11.68
N VAL A 161 1.14 6.68 -11.64
CA VAL A 161 1.54 5.82 -12.76
C VAL A 161 0.28 5.34 -13.45
N VAL A 162 0.19 5.57 -14.75
CA VAL A 162 -0.87 5.04 -15.61
C VAL A 162 -0.24 4.03 -16.56
N ALA A 163 -0.59 2.76 -16.39
CA ALA A 163 -0.12 1.67 -17.23
C ALA A 163 -1.26 1.17 -18.13
N TYR A 164 -0.95 1.00 -19.40
CA TYR A 164 -1.88 0.52 -20.42
C TYR A 164 -1.48 -0.88 -20.84
N THR A 165 -2.45 -1.78 -20.91
CA THR A 165 -2.24 -3.10 -21.51
C THR A 165 -2.46 -3.03 -23.02
N PRO A 166 -2.05 -4.05 -23.80
CA PRO A 166 -2.34 -4.10 -25.23
C PRO A 166 -3.83 -4.01 -25.58
N ALA A 167 -4.72 -4.41 -24.66
CA ALA A 167 -6.17 -4.31 -24.83
C ALA A 167 -6.69 -2.86 -24.84
N ALA A 168 -5.94 -1.93 -24.22
CA ALA A 168 -6.27 -0.50 -24.19
C ALA A 168 -5.66 0.28 -25.37
N ALA A 169 -5.18 -0.38 -26.43
CA ALA A 169 -4.51 0.28 -27.56
C ALA A 169 -5.37 1.36 -28.25
N SER A 170 -6.70 1.25 -28.17
CA SER A 170 -7.64 2.23 -28.72
C SER A 170 -7.88 3.44 -27.79
N TYR A 171 -7.49 3.36 -26.52
CA TYR A 171 -7.70 4.44 -25.55
C TYR A 171 -6.59 5.50 -25.65
N PRO A 172 -6.91 6.80 -25.69
CA PRO A 172 -5.90 7.83 -25.89
C PRO A 172 -4.98 7.98 -24.68
N CYS A 173 -3.71 8.26 -24.97
CA CYS A 173 -2.69 8.63 -23.99
C CYS A 173 -2.16 10.05 -24.30
N PRO A 174 -2.28 11.02 -23.38
CA PRO A 174 -2.82 10.91 -22.01
C PRO A 174 -4.36 10.71 -21.99
N PRO A 175 -4.93 10.27 -20.85
CA PRO A 175 -6.38 10.10 -20.71
C PRO A 175 -7.15 11.37 -21.13
N PRO A 176 -8.28 11.21 -21.86
CA PRO A 176 -8.97 12.34 -22.45
C PRO A 176 -9.61 13.23 -21.37
N ALA A 177 -9.75 14.52 -21.68
CA ALA A 177 -10.36 15.50 -20.78
C ALA A 177 -11.80 15.09 -20.43
N GLY A 178 -12.13 15.13 -19.14
CA GLY A 178 -13.46 14.74 -18.64
C GLY A 178 -13.69 13.24 -18.45
N SER A 179 -12.72 12.38 -18.80
CA SER A 179 -12.78 10.93 -18.50
C SER A 179 -12.79 10.66 -16.98
N ALA A 180 -13.27 9.48 -16.57
CA ALA A 180 -13.27 9.07 -15.16
C ALA A 180 -11.85 9.08 -14.58
N ILE A 181 -10.89 8.57 -15.34
CA ILE A 181 -9.47 8.58 -14.99
C ILE A 181 -9.00 10.02 -14.79
N ARG A 182 -9.24 10.91 -15.77
CA ARG A 182 -8.77 12.31 -15.69
C ARG A 182 -9.38 13.05 -14.50
N LYS A 183 -10.67 12.86 -14.22
CA LYS A 183 -11.35 13.45 -13.04
C LYS A 183 -10.71 13.02 -11.72
N ILE A 184 -10.23 11.79 -11.65
CA ILE A 184 -9.55 11.26 -10.47
C ILE A 184 -8.14 11.85 -10.37
N LEU A 185 -7.39 11.89 -11.48
CA LEU A 185 -6.07 12.52 -11.53
C LEU A 185 -6.12 14.00 -11.14
N ASP A 186 -7.12 14.74 -11.62
CA ASP A 186 -7.30 16.16 -11.30
C ASP A 186 -7.71 16.39 -9.83
N ARG A 187 -8.25 15.38 -9.14
CA ARG A 187 -8.52 15.44 -7.69
C ARG A 187 -7.25 15.25 -6.85
N TRP A 188 -6.24 14.59 -7.40
CA TRP A 188 -5.00 14.28 -6.71
C TRP A 188 -3.90 15.32 -6.93
N ARG A 189 -4.11 16.24 -7.88
CA ARG A 189 -3.30 17.45 -8.08
C ARG A 189 -3.77 18.56 -7.14
#